data_AF-A0A0B1S3V8-F1
#
_entry.id   AF-A0A0B1S3V8-F1
#
_cell.length_a   1.000
_cell.length_b   1.000
_cell.length_c   1.000
_cell.angle_alpha   90.00
_cell.angle_beta   90.00
_cell.angle_gamma   90.00
#
_symmetry.space_group_name_H-M   'P 1'
#
loop_
_entity.id
_entity.type
_entity.pdbx_description
1 polymer ?
#
loop_
_entity_poly.entity_id
_entity_poly.type
_entity_poly.pdbx_seq_one_letter_code
_entity_poly.pdbx_strand_id
1 'polypeptide(L)' 'MFFLGYATKHCARYSFEGLKQQLTTNEHSLEQLRVNKVVANNPAFAEAFHCAPGKKLNPPKRCEMY' A
#
# COMPACT_ATOMS: atom_id res chain seq x y z
N MET A 1 9.45 -2.99 13.66
CA MET A 1 8.08 -3.57 13.70
C MET A 1 6.95 -2.63 13.22
N PHE A 2 7.21 -1.35 12.91
CA PHE A 2 6.15 -0.41 12.50
C PHE A 2 5.42 -0.79 11.20
N PHE A 3 6.16 -0.93 10.09
CA PHE A 3 5.54 -1.18 8.77
C PHE A 3 4.80 -2.52 8.68
N LEU A 4 5.27 -3.53 9.40
CA LEU A 4 4.57 -4.81 9.50
C LEU A 4 3.25 -4.66 10.25
N GLY A 5 3.24 -3.96 11.39
CA GLY A 5 1.99 -3.67 12.12
C GLY A 5 1.00 -2.84 11.30
N TYR A 6 1.50 -1.88 10.53
CA TYR A 6 0.68 -1.13 9.57
C TYR A 6 0.07 -2.07 8.52
N ALA A 7 0.87 -2.91 7.87
CA ALA A 7 0.40 -3.83 6.84
C ALA A 7 -0.58 -4.87 7.38
N THR A 8 -0.34 -5.44 8.57
CA THR A 8 -1.20 -6.49 9.15
C THR A 8 -2.58 -5.97 9.54
N LYS A 9 -2.69 -4.71 9.97
CA LYS A 9 -3.98 -4.05 10.21
C LYS A 9 -4.87 -4.00 8.95
N HIS A 10 -4.25 -3.99 7.78
CA HIS A 10 -4.90 -3.89 6.48
C HIS A 10 -5.00 -5.26 5.75
N CYS A 11 -4.78 -6.38 6.45
CA CYS A 11 -5.00 -7.70 5.87
C CYS A 11 -6.49 -7.93 5.58
N ALA A 12 -6.84 -8.09 4.31
CA ALA A 12 -8.22 -8.33 3.87
C ALA A 12 -8.27 -9.26 2.66
N ARG A 13 -9.40 -9.96 2.50
CA ARG A 13 -9.73 -10.77 1.32
C ARG A 13 -11.18 -10.53 0.93
N TYR A 14 -11.43 -10.44 -0.37
CA TYR A 14 -12.76 -10.19 -0.93
C TYR A 14 -13.21 -11.36 -1.79
N SER A 15 -14.52 -11.64 -1.79
CA SER A 15 -15.15 -12.37 -2.91
C SER A 15 -15.16 -11.49 -4.16
N PHE A 16 -15.43 -12.08 -5.32
CA PHE A 16 -15.51 -11.31 -6.56
C PHE A 16 -16.62 -10.25 -6.51
N GLU A 17 -17.79 -10.59 -5.98
CA GLU A 17 -18.91 -9.66 -5.80
C GLU A 17 -18.59 -8.57 -4.78
N GLY A 18 -17.98 -8.95 -3.65
CA GLY A 18 -17.53 -7.99 -2.63
C GLY A 18 -16.48 -7.02 -3.17
N LEU A 19 -15.56 -7.50 -4.02
CA LEU A 19 -14.58 -6.65 -4.69
C LEU A 19 -15.25 -5.66 -5.64
N LYS A 20 -16.22 -6.11 -6.44
CA LYS A 20 -17.00 -5.23 -7.32
C LYS A 20 -17.71 -4.14 -6.53
N GLN A 21 -18.40 -4.51 -5.47
CA GLN A 21 -19.10 -3.55 -4.61
C GLN A 21 -18.13 -2.56 -3.99
N GLN A 22 -16.99 -3.03 -3.45
CA GLN A 22 -15.97 -2.15 -2.90
C GLN A 22 -15.44 -1.16 -3.93
N LEU A 23 -15.21 -1.59 -5.17
CA LEU A 23 -14.72 -0.72 -6.23
C LEU A 23 -15.74 0.34 -6.67
N THR A 24 -17.04 0.09 -6.54
CA THR A 24 -18.08 1.00 -7.01
C THR A 24 -18.68 1.88 -5.92
N THR A 25 -18.70 1.44 -4.66
CA THR A 25 -19.39 2.16 -3.59
C THR A 25 -18.47 2.69 -2.49
N ASN A 26 -17.24 2.17 -2.36
CA ASN A 26 -16.34 2.61 -1.31
C ASN A 26 -15.47 3.78 -1.81
N GLU A 27 -15.48 4.88 -1.08
CA GLU A 27 -14.60 6.03 -1.31
C GLU A 27 -13.14 5.73 -0.96
N HIS A 28 -12.90 4.72 -0.13
CA HIS A 28 -11.56 4.29 0.23
C HIS A 28 -10.96 3.34 -0.81
N SER A 29 -9.65 3.48 -1.02
CA SER A 29 -8.89 2.52 -1.81
C SER A 29 -8.91 1.13 -1.18
N LEU A 30 -8.80 0.08 -2.02
CA LEU A 30 -8.68 -1.30 -1.54
C LEU A 30 -7.51 -1.46 -0.57
N GLU A 31 -7.67 -2.30 0.44
CA GLU A 31 -6.71 -2.44 1.55
C GLU A 31 -5.28 -2.76 1.09
N GLN A 32 -5.12 -3.64 0.08
CA GLN A 32 -3.81 -3.92 -0.53
C GLN A 32 -3.14 -2.69 -1.19
N LEU A 33 -3.94 -1.75 -1.71
CA LEU A 33 -3.44 -0.51 -2.29
C LEU A 33 -3.11 0.50 -1.21
N ARG A 34 -3.90 0.55 -0.13
CA ARG A 34 -3.60 1.37 1.05
C ARG A 34 -2.23 1.02 1.62
N VAL A 35 -1.86 -0.25 1.67
CA VAL A 35 -0.52 -0.66 2.08
C VAL A 35 0.51 -0.32 1.00
N ASN A 36 0.40 -0.95 -0.17
CA ASN A 36 1.49 -0.96 -1.16
C ASN A 36 1.77 0.43 -1.75
N LYS A 37 0.74 1.26 -1.97
CA LYS A 37 0.93 2.60 -2.56
C LYS A 37 1.46 3.61 -1.55
N VAL A 38 1.04 3.50 -0.28
CA VAL A 38 1.56 4.38 0.78
C VAL A 38 3.02 4.06 1.07
N VAL A 39 3.36 2.78 1.28
CA VAL A 39 4.76 2.43 1.59
C VAL A 39 5.71 2.67 0.42
N ALA A 40 5.24 2.56 -0.84
CA ALA A 40 6.04 2.90 -2.02
C ALA A 40 6.41 4.40 -2.09
N ASN A 41 5.56 5.27 -1.53
CA ASN A 41 5.86 6.71 -1.45
C ASN A 41 6.75 7.06 -0.24
N ASN A 42 7.01 6.13 0.67
CA ASN A 42 7.77 6.39 1.89
C ASN A 42 9.23 5.90 1.76
N PRO A 43 10.23 6.82 1.76
CA PRO A 43 11.65 6.45 1.71
C PRO A 43 12.09 5.51 2.82
N ALA A 44 11.60 5.73 4.04
CA ALA A 44 12.01 4.98 5.22
C ALA A 44 11.55 3.51 5.14
N PHE A 45 10.48 3.22 4.40
CA PHE A 45 10.11 1.84 4.12
C PHE A 45 11.17 1.16 3.24
N ALA A 46 11.58 1.81 2.15
CA ALA A 46 12.58 1.26 1.25
C ALA A 46 13.92 1.04 1.97
N GLU A 47 14.31 1.94 2.86
CA GLU A 47 15.50 1.81 3.71
C GLU A 47 15.37 0.64 4.69
N ALA A 48 14.28 0.59 5.46
CA ALA A 48 14.07 -0.44 6.50
C ALA A 48 14.00 -1.87 5.96
N PHE A 49 13.60 -2.04 4.69
CA PHE A 49 13.52 -3.34 4.02
C PHE A 49 14.56 -3.52 2.91
N HIS A 50 15.54 -2.62 2.81
CA HIS A 50 16.59 -2.65 1.79
C HIS A 50 16.08 -2.86 0.36
N CYS A 51 14.98 -2.19 0.01
CA CYS A 51 14.38 -2.28 -1.32
C CYS A 51 15.30 -1.63 -2.36
N ALA A 52 15.73 -2.40 -3.36
CA ALA A 52 16.52 -1.86 -4.47
C ALA A 52 15.78 -0.73 -5.24
N PRO A 53 16.48 0.30 -5.73
CA PRO A 53 15.88 1.36 -6.55
C PRO A 53 15.14 0.83 -7.77
N GLY A 54 14.01 1.46 -8.10
CA GLY A 54 13.19 1.10 -9.26
C GLY A 54 12.29 -0.13 -9.05
N LYS A 55 12.36 -0.79 -7.89
CA LYS A 55 11.41 -1.85 -7.54
C LYS A 55 10.04 -1.28 -7.20
N LYS A 56 9.01 -2.14 -7.23
CA LYS A 56 7.60 -1.76 -7.04
C LYS A 56 7.33 -0.92 -5.78
N LEU A 57 8.03 -1.22 -4.68
CA LEU A 57 7.91 -0.51 -3.40
C LEU A 57 9.06 0.48 -3.14
N ASN A 58 9.92 0.71 -4.14
CA ASN A 58 10.90 1.79 -4.15
C ASN A 58 10.97 2.43 -5.55
N PRO A 59 9.86 3.03 -6.03
CA PRO A 59 9.82 3.69 -7.32
C PRO A 59 10.68 4.97 -7.31
N PRO A 60 11.21 5.39 -8.48
CA PRO A 60 12.01 6.61 -8.59
C PRO A 60 11.16 7.88 -8.40
N LYS A 61 9.87 7.82 -8.76
CA LYS A 61 8.92 8.91 -8.57
C LYS A 61 8.00 8.58 -7.38
N ARG A 62 7.96 9.49 -6.41
CA ARG A 62 7.11 9.41 -5.22
C ARG A 62 6.18 10.62 -5.17
N CYS A 63 5.02 10.45 -4.55
CA CYS A 63 4.08 11.54 -4.29
C CYS A 63 4.18 11.96 -2.83
N GLU A 64 4.31 13.26 -2.60
CA GLU A 64 4.32 13.91 -1.29
C GLU A 64 3.45 15.16 -1.39
N MET A 65 2.63 15.40 -0.37
CA MET A 65 1.59 16.44 -0.41
C MET A 65 1.64 17.36 0.80
N TYR A 66 2.35 16.97 1.86
CA TYR A 66 2.40 17.65 3.16
C TYR A 66 3.84 17.83 3.58
#